data_AF-A0AAX4JAY1-F1
#
_entry.id   AF-A0AAX4JAY1-F1
#
_cell.length_a   1.000
_cell.length_b   1.000
_cell.length_c   1.000
_cell.angle_alpha   90.00
_cell.angle_beta   90.00
_cell.angle_gamma   90.00
#
_symmetry.space_group_name_H-M   'P 1'
#
loop_
_entity.id
_entity.type
_entity.pdbx_description
1 polymer ?
#
loop_
_entity_poly.entity_id
_entity_poly.type
_entity_poly.pdbx_seq_one_letter_code
_entity_poly.pdbx_strand_id
1 'polypeptide(L)'
;MVLVKSFPTSSCVGVILIHQDKIFTGSYDYSSSSRFGNIQLYSSDMSLIRTQETSGILDLKIHSSFLYAATSNSLLKFNLSLDLLKEVSTPHMNTFIYINISSSRLYICTSNGSITVYSPDLVFLYSLQVSNDILWTCTLYNSLLLCGGECSTLFFIKDKEVIKKMKFEQGICSLLVERDIVMVGSYDEHVYKIFIDRIIEKKKIGGGIWRIIKKNEKFYMSCMYEGIKILGEKNYSKGELVYGIDVNEEYIIYSSFYNKVIYKIKIN
;
A
#
# COMPACT_ATOMS: atom_id res chain seq x y z
N MET A 1 8.70 16.52 15.94
CA MET A 1 7.59 15.54 15.92
C MET A 1 7.31 15.11 17.34
N VAL A 2 6.02 15.06 17.73
CA VAL A 2 5.57 14.78 19.11
C VAL A 2 4.49 13.70 19.09
N LEU A 3 4.60 12.68 19.96
CA LEU A 3 3.55 11.67 20.11
C LEU A 3 2.28 12.33 20.65
N VAL A 4 1.17 12.21 19.92
CA VAL A 4 -0.14 12.77 20.31
C VAL A 4 -0.98 11.72 21.01
N LYS A 5 -1.08 10.52 20.42
CA LYS A 5 -1.88 9.42 20.95
C LYS A 5 -1.31 8.09 20.46
N SER A 6 -1.45 7.07 21.29
CA SER A 6 -1.26 5.68 20.89
C SER A 6 -2.31 4.81 21.58
N PHE A 7 -2.77 3.75 20.91
CA PHE A 7 -3.69 2.79 21.52
C PHE A 7 -3.51 1.39 20.92
N PRO A 8 -3.78 0.34 21.72
CA PRO A 8 -3.71 -1.04 21.24
C PRO A 8 -4.88 -1.37 20.32
N THR A 9 -4.66 -2.30 19.39
CA THR A 9 -5.65 -2.90 18.49
C THR A 9 -5.76 -4.40 18.77
N SER A 10 -6.88 -5.01 18.39
CA SER A 10 -7.07 -6.45 18.52
C SER A 10 -6.32 -7.27 17.47
N SER A 11 -5.98 -6.63 16.34
CA SER A 11 -5.42 -7.27 15.14
C SER A 11 -4.17 -6.54 14.63
N CYS A 12 -3.36 -7.23 13.83
CA CYS A 12 -2.18 -6.61 13.21
C CYS A 12 -2.60 -5.67 12.07
N VAL A 13 -2.44 -4.36 12.26
CA VAL A 13 -2.82 -3.33 11.29
C VAL A 13 -1.74 -3.20 10.21
N GLY A 14 -2.06 -3.61 8.98
CA GLY A 14 -1.14 -3.57 7.84
C GLY A 14 -1.31 -2.36 6.92
N VAL A 15 -2.42 -1.65 7.05
CA VAL A 15 -2.78 -0.52 6.16
C VAL A 15 -3.43 0.58 6.99
N ILE A 16 -3.06 1.83 6.70
CA ILE A 16 -3.69 3.02 7.26
C ILE A 16 -3.97 3.97 6.10
N LEU A 17 -5.11 4.66 6.17
CA LEU A 17 -5.53 5.66 5.19
C LEU A 17 -6.25 6.79 5.92
N ILE A 18 -5.73 8.01 5.77
CA ILE A 18 -6.33 9.24 6.28
C ILE A 18 -7.15 9.86 5.16
N HIS A 19 -8.40 10.21 5.46
CA HIS A 19 -9.26 10.92 4.52
C HIS A 19 -10.09 11.94 5.28
N GLN A 20 -9.82 13.22 5.01
CA GLN A 20 -10.42 14.34 5.74
C GLN A 20 -10.17 14.19 7.26
N ASP A 21 -11.23 14.13 8.05
CA ASP A 21 -11.23 13.97 9.50
C ASP A 21 -11.39 12.50 9.95
N LYS A 22 -11.30 11.56 9.01
CA LYS A 22 -11.47 10.12 9.25
C LYS A 22 -10.19 9.35 9.01
N ILE A 23 -10.07 8.25 9.73
CA ILE A 23 -8.93 7.33 9.62
C ILE A 23 -9.49 5.93 9.42
N PHE A 24 -9.09 5.31 8.32
CA PHE A 24 -9.40 3.93 7.99
C PHE A 24 -8.16 3.08 8.25
N THR A 25 -8.35 1.94 8.88
CA THR A 25 -7.29 0.94 9.05
C THR A 25 -7.74 -0.38 8.46
N GLY A 26 -6.79 -1.10 7.90
CA GLY A 26 -6.96 -2.46 7.41
C GLY A 26 -6.03 -3.38 8.17
N SER A 27 -6.57 -4.46 8.71
CA SER A 27 -5.82 -5.45 9.47
C SER A 27 -5.87 -6.82 8.82
N TYR A 28 -4.86 -7.64 9.10
CA TYR A 28 -4.90 -9.06 8.85
C TYR A 28 -4.08 -9.80 9.91
N ASP A 29 -4.59 -10.95 10.34
CA ASP A 29 -3.89 -11.92 11.17
C ASP A 29 -3.81 -13.26 10.41
N TYR A 30 -2.95 -14.16 10.89
CA TYR A 30 -2.76 -15.49 10.32
C TYR A 30 -3.03 -16.56 11.39
N SER A 31 -3.95 -17.49 11.11
CA SER A 31 -4.16 -18.69 11.92
C SER A 31 -4.03 -19.92 11.04
N SER A 32 -2.98 -20.74 11.26
CA SER A 32 -2.65 -22.09 10.72
C SER A 32 -2.90 -22.46 9.24
N SER A 33 -3.84 -21.84 8.54
CA SER A 33 -4.16 -21.96 7.12
C SER A 33 -5.06 -20.83 6.57
N SER A 34 -5.52 -19.90 7.42
CA SER A 34 -6.50 -18.86 7.05
C SER A 34 -6.04 -17.46 7.43
N ARG A 35 -6.40 -16.49 6.59
CA ARG A 35 -6.28 -15.06 6.91
C ARG A 35 -7.65 -14.53 7.29
N PHE A 36 -7.67 -13.68 8.30
CA PHE A 36 -8.84 -12.95 8.74
C PHE A 36 -8.40 -11.54 9.15
N GLY A 37 -9.33 -10.60 9.25
CA GLY A 37 -9.04 -9.26 9.71
C GLY A 37 -10.22 -8.34 9.49
N ASN A 38 -10.02 -7.05 9.61
CA ASN A 38 -11.11 -6.09 9.56
C ASN A 38 -10.69 -4.76 8.94
N ILE A 39 -11.70 -3.97 8.59
CA ILE A 39 -11.58 -2.54 8.38
C ILE A 39 -12.14 -1.85 9.62
N GLN A 40 -11.38 -0.91 10.17
CA GLN A 40 -11.87 -0.07 11.27
C GLN A 40 -11.87 1.39 10.82
N LEU A 41 -12.95 2.09 11.15
CA LEU A 41 -13.10 3.53 10.93
C LEU A 41 -13.00 4.24 12.28
N TYR A 42 -12.13 5.24 12.34
CA TYR A 42 -11.94 6.12 13.48
C TYR A 42 -12.20 7.57 13.11
N SER A 43 -12.60 8.36 14.10
CA SER A 43 -12.55 9.83 14.03
C SER A 43 -11.10 10.33 14.15
N SER A 44 -10.90 11.62 13.87
CA SER A 44 -9.58 12.28 13.89
C SER A 44 -8.87 12.22 15.25
N ASP A 45 -9.61 12.10 16.36
CA ASP A 45 -9.10 11.91 17.72
C ASP A 45 -8.73 10.44 18.01
N MET A 46 -8.80 9.55 17.01
CA MET A 46 -8.62 8.10 17.09
C MET A 46 -9.68 7.39 17.97
N SER A 47 -10.90 7.89 18.05
CA SER A 47 -12.02 7.16 18.66
C SER A 47 -12.64 6.22 17.64
N LEU A 48 -12.84 4.94 18.01
CA LEU A 48 -13.39 3.93 17.11
C LEU A 48 -14.87 4.23 16.83
N ILE A 49 -15.23 4.32 15.55
CA ILE A 49 -16.60 4.58 15.09
C ILE A 49 -17.26 3.26 14.67
N ARG A 50 -16.57 2.46 13.84
CA ARG A 50 -17.13 1.24 13.27
C ARG A 50 -16.05 0.23 12.91
N THR A 51 -16.41 -1.05 12.96
CA THR A 51 -15.61 -2.18 12.49
C THR A 51 -16.41 -2.98 11.48
N GLN A 52 -15.73 -3.50 10.46
CA GLN A 52 -16.27 -4.46 9.50
C GLN A 52 -15.30 -5.63 9.37
N GLU A 53 -15.76 -6.85 9.67
CA GLU A 53 -14.97 -8.06 9.50
C GLU A 53 -14.79 -8.42 8.02
N THR A 54 -13.63 -9.01 7.72
CA THR A 54 -13.16 -9.36 6.38
C THR A 54 -12.24 -10.59 6.43
N SER A 55 -11.77 -11.06 5.27
CA SER A 55 -10.76 -12.10 5.17
C SER A 55 -9.31 -11.59 5.34
N GLY A 56 -9.14 -10.38 5.87
CA GLY A 56 -7.84 -9.72 6.05
C GLY A 56 -7.53 -8.75 4.92
N ILE A 57 -7.17 -7.52 5.28
CA ILE A 57 -6.95 -6.39 4.38
C ILE A 57 -5.47 -6.19 4.10
N LEU A 58 -5.11 -6.18 2.82
CA LEU A 58 -3.74 -5.98 2.34
C LEU A 58 -3.53 -4.57 1.79
N ASP A 59 -4.58 -3.96 1.23
CA ASP A 59 -4.54 -2.56 0.81
C ASP A 59 -5.92 -1.87 0.84
N LEU A 60 -5.88 -0.55 1.00
CA LEU A 60 -7.04 0.35 1.00
C LEU A 60 -6.77 1.53 0.07
N LYS A 61 -7.80 1.94 -0.67
CA LYS A 61 -7.78 3.16 -1.51
C LYS A 61 -9.11 3.86 -1.46
N ILE A 62 -9.10 5.19 -1.41
CA ILE A 62 -10.29 6.02 -1.57
C ILE A 62 -10.27 6.68 -2.94
N HIS A 63 -11.41 6.65 -3.61
CA HIS A 63 -11.65 7.43 -4.80
C HIS A 63 -13.11 7.90 -4.83
N SER A 64 -13.30 9.20 -5.05
CA SER A 64 -14.59 9.86 -4.92
C SER A 64 -15.19 9.62 -3.53
N SER A 65 -16.41 9.07 -3.43
CA SER A 65 -17.10 8.77 -2.17
C SER A 65 -17.03 7.29 -1.76
N PHE A 66 -16.06 6.54 -2.30
CA PHE A 66 -15.95 5.10 -2.08
C PHE A 66 -14.59 4.70 -1.52
N LEU A 67 -14.61 3.71 -0.63
CA LEU A 67 -13.45 2.99 -0.13
C LEU A 67 -13.37 1.63 -0.82
N TYR A 68 -12.24 1.34 -1.42
CA TYR A 68 -11.92 0.05 -2.04
C TYR A 68 -10.94 -0.70 -1.15
N ALA A 69 -11.18 -1.98 -0.95
CA ALA A 69 -10.32 -2.84 -0.14
C ALA A 69 -9.91 -4.10 -0.91
N ALA A 70 -8.61 -4.39 -0.86
CA ALA A 70 -8.03 -5.62 -1.36
C ALA A 70 -7.85 -6.58 -0.19
N THR A 71 -8.50 -7.74 -0.28
CA THR A 71 -8.45 -8.76 0.77
C THR A 71 -7.78 -10.05 0.29
N SER A 72 -7.63 -11.02 1.20
CA SER A 72 -7.05 -12.32 0.87
C SER A 72 -7.84 -13.16 -0.13
N ASN A 73 -9.13 -12.88 -0.33
CA ASN A 73 -10.00 -13.66 -1.22
C ASN A 73 -11.13 -12.87 -1.91
N SER A 74 -11.18 -11.55 -1.73
CA SER A 74 -12.21 -10.67 -2.28
C SER A 74 -11.70 -9.26 -2.57
N LEU A 75 -12.41 -8.56 -3.45
CA LEU A 75 -12.38 -7.10 -3.58
C LEU A 75 -13.67 -6.54 -3.01
N LEU A 76 -13.55 -5.53 -2.15
CA LEU A 76 -14.69 -4.92 -1.47
C LEU A 76 -14.81 -3.45 -1.85
N LYS A 77 -16.04 -2.98 -2.02
CA LYS A 77 -16.39 -1.56 -2.21
C LYS A 77 -17.33 -1.15 -1.10
N PHE A 78 -16.95 -0.12 -0.36
CA PHE A 78 -17.72 0.48 0.72
C PHE A 78 -18.05 1.94 0.40
N ASN A 79 -19.09 2.47 1.04
CA ASN A 79 -19.17 3.92 1.26
C ASN A 79 -18.18 4.35 2.38
N LEU A 80 -18.02 5.66 2.59
CA LEU A 80 -17.12 6.19 3.63
C LEU A 80 -17.65 6.06 5.08
N SER A 81 -18.79 5.40 5.26
CA SER A 81 -19.36 5.00 6.55
C SER A 81 -19.16 3.50 6.82
N LEU A 82 -18.42 2.80 5.96
CA LEU A 82 -18.21 1.34 5.98
C LEU A 82 -19.45 0.47 5.76
N ASP A 83 -20.46 0.97 5.03
CA ASP A 83 -21.50 0.08 4.50
C ASP A 83 -20.97 -0.62 3.25
N LEU A 84 -21.00 -1.96 3.25
CA LEU A 84 -20.58 -2.77 2.11
C LEU A 84 -21.58 -2.59 0.96
N LEU A 85 -21.08 -2.12 -0.18
CA LEU A 85 -21.89 -1.90 -1.38
C LEU A 85 -21.72 -3.04 -2.38
N LYS A 86 -20.51 -3.60 -2.47
CA LYS A 86 -20.20 -4.70 -3.39
C LYS A 86 -19.02 -5.53 -2.91
N GLU A 87 -19.10 -6.83 -3.14
CA GLU A 87 -18.03 -7.79 -2.95
C GLU A 87 -17.86 -8.62 -4.21
N VAL A 88 -16.61 -8.89 -4.58
CA VAL A 88 -16.25 -9.80 -5.68
C VAL A 88 -15.22 -10.78 -5.15
N SER A 89 -15.57 -12.06 -5.10
CA SER A 89 -14.61 -13.10 -4.73
C SER A 89 -13.53 -13.25 -5.81
N THR A 90 -12.29 -13.43 -5.37
CA THR A 90 -11.12 -13.59 -6.23
C THR A 90 -10.42 -14.92 -5.91
N PRO A 91 -9.83 -15.59 -6.92
CA PRO A 91 -9.17 -16.88 -6.73
C PRO A 91 -7.83 -16.79 -5.97
N HIS A 92 -7.27 -15.58 -5.88
CA HIS A 92 -5.97 -15.31 -5.28
C HIS A 92 -6.05 -14.08 -4.38
N MET A 93 -5.08 -13.95 -3.47
CA MET A 93 -4.96 -12.80 -2.59
C MET A 93 -4.68 -11.55 -3.40
N ASN A 94 -5.45 -10.50 -3.11
CA ASN A 94 -5.27 -9.17 -3.68
C ASN A 94 -4.31 -8.40 -2.78
N THR A 95 -3.15 -8.03 -3.29
CA THR A 95 -2.05 -7.47 -2.48
C THR A 95 -1.99 -5.96 -2.52
N PHE A 96 -2.47 -5.33 -3.60
CA PHE A 96 -2.39 -3.90 -3.80
C PHE A 96 -3.46 -3.38 -4.76
N ILE A 97 -3.95 -2.16 -4.52
CA ILE A 97 -4.86 -1.46 -5.42
C ILE A 97 -4.20 -0.18 -5.93
N TYR A 98 -4.17 -0.02 -7.25
CA TYR A 98 -3.91 1.27 -7.88
C TYR A 98 -5.16 1.75 -8.63
N ILE A 99 -5.57 3.00 -8.40
CA ILE A 99 -6.74 3.60 -9.05
C ILE A 99 -6.25 4.63 -10.07
N ASN A 100 -6.48 4.36 -11.36
CA ASN A 100 -6.31 5.37 -12.40
C ASN A 100 -7.60 6.18 -12.55
N ILE A 101 -7.55 7.43 -12.10
CA ILE A 101 -8.67 8.37 -12.16
C ILE A 101 -9.05 8.69 -13.61
N SER A 102 -8.07 8.91 -14.49
CA SER A 102 -8.33 9.38 -15.86
C SER A 102 -9.06 8.33 -16.70
N SER A 103 -8.69 7.06 -16.55
CA SER A 103 -9.34 5.97 -17.27
C SER A 103 -10.45 5.28 -16.48
N SER A 104 -10.70 5.70 -15.23
CA SER A 104 -11.61 5.02 -14.29
C SER A 104 -11.34 3.52 -14.20
N ARG A 105 -10.10 3.13 -13.91
CA ARG A 105 -9.70 1.71 -13.80
C ARG A 105 -9.03 1.41 -12.47
N LEU A 106 -9.33 0.23 -11.94
CA LEU A 106 -8.67 -0.33 -10.76
C LEU A 106 -7.72 -1.43 -11.22
N TYR A 107 -6.45 -1.30 -10.88
CA TYR A 107 -5.42 -2.30 -11.14
C TYR A 107 -5.10 -3.00 -9.83
N ILE A 108 -5.24 -4.32 -9.83
CA ILE A 108 -5.13 -5.16 -8.65
C ILE A 108 -3.93 -6.09 -8.82
N CYS A 109 -2.91 -5.93 -7.98
CA CYS A 109 -1.83 -6.91 -7.90
C CYS A 109 -2.30 -8.12 -7.10
N THR A 110 -1.78 -9.30 -7.45
CA THR A 110 -2.17 -10.55 -6.80
C THR A 110 -0.98 -11.38 -6.34
N SER A 111 -1.26 -12.34 -5.44
CA SER A 111 -0.27 -13.30 -4.97
C SER A 111 0.19 -14.32 -6.01
N ASN A 112 -0.55 -14.51 -7.11
CA ASN A 112 -0.15 -15.40 -8.19
C ASN A 112 0.63 -14.69 -9.30
N GLY A 113 0.99 -13.41 -9.12
CA GLY A 113 1.80 -12.68 -10.08
C GLY A 113 1.05 -12.05 -11.25
N SER A 114 -0.28 -11.88 -11.13
CA SER A 114 -1.11 -11.23 -12.13
C SER A 114 -1.49 -9.80 -11.75
N ILE A 115 -1.83 -9.00 -12.76
CA ILE A 115 -2.58 -7.76 -12.58
C ILE A 115 -3.98 -7.99 -13.13
N THR A 116 -4.98 -7.89 -12.27
CA THR A 116 -6.38 -7.95 -12.67
C THR A 116 -6.97 -6.55 -12.69
N VAL A 117 -7.72 -6.23 -13.74
CA VAL A 117 -8.25 -4.88 -13.97
C VAL A 117 -9.76 -4.89 -13.88
N TYR A 118 -10.30 -3.95 -13.09
CA TYR A 118 -11.73 -3.77 -12.87
C TYR A 118 -12.17 -2.34 -13.18
N SER A 119 -13.46 -2.18 -13.46
CA SER A 119 -14.13 -0.87 -13.40
C SER A 119 -14.31 -0.41 -11.94
N PRO A 120 -14.70 0.86 -11.67
CA PRO A 120 -14.98 1.34 -10.33
C PRO A 120 -16.19 0.67 -9.68
N ASP A 121 -17.02 -0.02 -10.45
CA ASP A 121 -18.11 -0.84 -9.94
C ASP A 121 -17.70 -2.31 -9.78
N LEU A 122 -16.39 -2.58 -9.71
CA LEU A 122 -15.83 -3.93 -9.59
C LEU A 122 -16.33 -4.88 -10.68
N VAL A 123 -16.54 -4.38 -11.90
CA VAL A 123 -16.79 -5.23 -13.08
C VAL A 123 -15.43 -5.63 -13.64
N PHE A 124 -15.18 -6.93 -13.74
CA PHE A 124 -13.95 -7.46 -14.33
C PHE A 124 -13.81 -7.01 -15.79
N LEU A 125 -12.62 -6.54 -16.15
CA LEU A 125 -12.31 -6.11 -17.52
C LEU A 125 -11.35 -7.08 -18.20
N TYR A 126 -10.21 -7.37 -17.56
CA TYR A 126 -9.22 -8.35 -18.03
C TYR A 126 -8.23 -8.69 -16.92
N SER A 127 -7.43 -9.74 -17.12
CA SER A 127 -6.29 -10.08 -16.28
C SER A 127 -5.06 -10.31 -17.15
N LEU A 128 -3.88 -10.02 -16.61
CA LEU A 128 -2.59 -10.23 -17.25
C LEU A 128 -1.67 -10.98 -16.29
N GLN A 129 -1.17 -12.14 -16.70
CA GLN A 129 -0.13 -12.86 -15.99
C GLN A 129 1.23 -12.20 -16.28
N VAL A 130 1.90 -11.66 -15.26
CA VAL A 130 3.16 -10.91 -15.44
C VAL A 130 4.36 -11.66 -14.86
N SER A 131 4.16 -12.31 -13.73
CA SER A 131 5.16 -13.07 -12.97
C SER A 131 4.56 -14.38 -12.48
N ASN A 132 5.37 -15.35 -12.05
CA ASN A 132 4.87 -16.51 -11.29
C ASN A 132 4.94 -16.28 -9.76
N ASP A 133 5.52 -15.15 -9.35
CA ASP A 133 5.66 -14.74 -7.95
C ASP A 133 4.72 -13.59 -7.60
N ILE A 134 4.50 -13.38 -6.29
CA ILE A 134 3.62 -12.32 -5.76
C ILE A 134 4.02 -10.95 -6.34
N LEU A 135 3.03 -10.20 -6.84
CA LEU A 135 3.19 -8.77 -7.11
C LEU A 135 2.75 -7.99 -5.87
N TRP A 136 3.57 -7.03 -5.41
CA TRP A 136 3.27 -6.23 -4.22
C TRP A 136 2.77 -4.83 -4.53
N THR A 137 3.03 -4.34 -5.74
CA THR A 137 2.74 -2.94 -6.05
C THR A 137 2.62 -2.71 -7.56
N CYS A 138 1.81 -1.72 -7.94
CA CYS A 138 1.76 -1.20 -9.30
C CYS A 138 1.45 0.30 -9.31
N THR A 139 1.78 0.97 -10.42
CA THR A 139 1.49 2.39 -10.66
C THR A 139 1.49 2.70 -12.16
N LEU A 140 1.05 3.89 -12.56
CA LEU A 140 1.18 4.38 -13.94
C LEU A 140 2.26 5.45 -14.05
N TYR A 141 3.09 5.33 -15.10
CA TYR A 141 4.12 6.28 -15.47
C TYR A 141 4.10 6.47 -17.00
N ASN A 142 3.79 7.68 -17.48
CA ASN A 142 3.74 7.98 -18.92
C ASN A 142 2.89 6.96 -19.73
N SER A 143 1.70 6.63 -19.24
CA SER A 143 0.79 5.61 -19.79
C SER A 143 1.31 4.17 -19.75
N LEU A 144 2.48 3.91 -19.16
CA LEU A 144 2.97 2.57 -18.87
C LEU A 144 2.49 2.14 -17.49
N LEU A 145 1.97 0.93 -17.41
CA LEU A 145 1.71 0.26 -16.14
C LEU A 145 3.01 -0.35 -15.65
N LEU A 146 3.47 0.09 -14.49
CA LEU A 146 4.63 -0.43 -13.82
C LEU A 146 4.18 -1.33 -12.68
N CYS A 147 4.81 -2.49 -12.51
CA CYS A 147 4.56 -3.35 -11.35
C CYS A 147 5.80 -4.09 -10.91
N GLY A 148 5.83 -4.45 -9.63
CA GLY A 148 6.93 -5.18 -9.02
C GLY A 148 6.46 -6.04 -7.85
N GLY A 149 7.31 -6.96 -7.45
CA GLY A 149 7.02 -7.91 -6.38
C GLY A 149 8.21 -8.79 -6.03
N GLU A 150 7.93 -9.98 -5.55
CA GLU A 150 8.91 -10.91 -4.96
C GLU A 150 10.04 -11.32 -5.93
N CYS A 151 9.75 -11.37 -7.24
CA CYS A 151 10.70 -11.78 -8.28
C CYS A 151 11.84 -10.77 -8.56
N SER A 152 11.99 -9.73 -7.75
CA SER A 152 13.00 -8.66 -7.89
C SER A 152 13.01 -7.99 -9.28
N THR A 153 11.87 -7.93 -9.96
CA THR A 153 11.77 -7.40 -11.33
C THR A 153 10.68 -6.33 -11.40
N LEU A 154 11.04 -5.17 -11.94
CA LEU A 154 10.09 -4.14 -12.34
C LEU A 154 9.69 -4.39 -13.80
N PHE A 155 8.40 -4.59 -14.02
CA PHE A 155 7.84 -4.80 -15.35
C PHE A 155 7.24 -3.49 -15.86
N PHE A 156 7.49 -3.20 -17.13
CA PHE A 156 6.90 -2.09 -17.87
C PHE A 156 5.89 -2.66 -18.84
N ILE A 157 4.63 -2.31 -18.68
CA ILE A 157 3.51 -2.89 -19.41
C ILE A 157 2.84 -1.81 -20.23
N LYS A 158 2.66 -2.07 -21.52
CA LYS A 158 1.93 -1.23 -22.46
C LYS A 158 0.98 -2.10 -23.26
N ASP A 159 -0.25 -1.66 -23.44
CA ASP A 159 -1.25 -2.37 -24.26
C ASP A 159 -1.42 -3.86 -23.89
N LYS A 160 -1.34 -4.15 -22.58
CA LYS A 160 -1.42 -5.50 -21.98
C LYS A 160 -0.23 -6.42 -22.28
N GLU A 161 0.88 -5.88 -22.77
CA GLU A 161 2.12 -6.62 -23.02
C GLU A 161 3.27 -6.08 -22.18
N VAL A 162 4.13 -6.98 -21.70
CA VAL A 162 5.38 -6.61 -21.03
C VAL A 162 6.38 -6.18 -22.09
N ILE A 163 6.64 -4.88 -22.19
CA ILE A 163 7.55 -4.31 -23.19
C ILE A 163 8.98 -4.19 -22.67
N LYS A 164 9.17 -4.16 -21.34
CA LYS A 164 10.49 -4.04 -20.70
C LYS A 164 10.49 -4.63 -19.29
N LYS A 165 11.66 -5.11 -18.87
CA LYS A 165 11.94 -5.63 -17.53
C LYS A 165 13.20 -4.97 -16.99
N MET A 166 13.23 -4.68 -15.69
CA MET A 166 14.41 -4.17 -14.98
C MET A 166 14.61 -4.99 -13.70
N LYS A 167 15.81 -5.57 -13.54
CA LYS A 167 16.14 -6.45 -12.41
C LYS A 167 16.74 -5.65 -11.25
N PHE A 168 16.37 -6.04 -10.03
CA PHE A 168 16.84 -5.54 -8.74
C PHE A 168 17.47 -6.67 -7.94
N GLU A 169 18.18 -6.31 -6.87
CA GLU A 169 18.83 -7.27 -5.99
C GLU A 169 17.81 -8.10 -5.20
N GLN A 170 16.73 -7.47 -4.74
CA GLN A 170 15.64 -8.11 -3.99
C GLN A 170 14.27 -7.66 -4.47
N GLY A 171 13.22 -8.29 -3.92
CA GLY A 171 11.83 -8.01 -4.26
C GLY A 171 11.45 -6.54 -4.10
N ILE A 172 10.56 -6.07 -4.98
CA ILE A 172 10.04 -4.71 -4.99
C ILE A 172 8.76 -4.67 -4.17
N CYS A 173 8.69 -3.77 -3.19
CA CYS A 173 7.55 -3.65 -2.28
C CYS A 173 6.69 -2.42 -2.58
N SER A 174 7.31 -1.33 -3.05
CA SER A 174 6.59 -0.06 -3.27
C SER A 174 7.05 0.67 -4.52
N LEU A 175 6.09 1.32 -5.17
CA LEU A 175 6.30 2.23 -6.29
C LEU A 175 5.61 3.56 -6.01
N LEU A 176 6.31 4.65 -6.29
CA LEU A 176 5.76 6.00 -6.26
C LEU A 176 6.24 6.76 -7.50
N VAL A 177 5.32 7.43 -8.19
CA VAL A 177 5.65 8.29 -9.33
C VAL A 177 5.57 9.74 -8.89
N GLU A 178 6.63 10.49 -9.13
CA GLU A 178 6.71 11.92 -8.88
C GLU A 178 7.28 12.60 -10.12
N ARG A 179 6.42 13.35 -10.84
CA ARG A 179 6.75 13.95 -12.14
C ARG A 179 7.29 12.87 -13.09
N ASP A 180 8.53 13.02 -13.54
CA ASP A 180 9.18 12.10 -14.46
C ASP A 180 10.03 11.02 -13.76
N ILE A 181 9.98 10.92 -12.44
CA ILE A 181 10.77 9.98 -11.65
C ILE A 181 9.88 8.89 -11.06
N VAL A 182 10.31 7.64 -11.19
CA VAL A 182 9.73 6.50 -10.47
C VAL A 182 10.65 6.15 -9.31
N MET A 183 10.12 6.21 -8.09
CA MET A 183 10.78 5.72 -6.89
C MET A 183 10.38 4.27 -6.65
N VAL A 184 11.37 3.42 -6.38
CA VAL A 184 11.19 1.99 -6.12
C VAL A 184 11.74 1.67 -4.74
N GLY A 185 10.89 1.19 -3.84
CA GLY A 185 11.30 0.63 -2.56
C GLY A 185 11.46 -0.88 -2.64
N SER A 186 12.58 -1.38 -2.12
CA SER A 186 12.98 -2.79 -2.22
C SER A 186 13.22 -3.41 -0.85
N TYR A 187 13.15 -4.75 -0.79
CA TYR A 187 13.55 -5.53 0.38
C TYR A 187 15.05 -5.42 0.71
N ASP A 188 15.89 -5.04 -0.27
CA ASP A 188 17.33 -4.82 -0.09
C ASP A 188 17.68 -3.54 0.71
N GLU A 189 16.68 -2.89 1.30
CA GLU A 189 16.81 -1.68 2.11
C GLU A 189 17.14 -0.39 1.33
N HIS A 190 17.01 -0.42 0.00
CA HIS A 190 17.25 0.75 -0.85
C HIS A 190 15.97 1.34 -1.41
N VAL A 191 16.06 2.65 -1.66
CA VAL A 191 15.20 3.35 -2.59
C VAL A 191 16.01 3.63 -3.85
N TYR A 192 15.42 3.25 -4.99
CA TYR A 192 15.95 3.53 -6.31
C TYR A 192 15.14 4.66 -6.94
N LYS A 193 15.80 5.57 -7.66
CA LYS A 193 15.13 6.53 -8.55
C LYS A 193 15.38 6.13 -9.98
N ILE A 194 14.32 6.08 -10.76
CA ILE A 194 14.34 5.75 -12.17
C ILE A 194 13.89 6.97 -12.97
N PHE A 195 14.64 7.33 -13.99
CA PHE A 195 14.28 8.35 -14.98
C PHE A 195 14.46 7.79 -16.38
N ILE A 196 13.45 7.99 -17.24
CA ILE A 196 13.39 7.53 -18.64
C ILE A 196 13.50 6.01 -18.84
N ASP A 197 13.80 5.21 -17.79
CA ASP A 197 14.04 3.75 -17.77
C ASP A 197 15.44 3.32 -17.26
N ARG A 198 16.17 4.23 -16.61
CA ARG A 198 17.47 3.97 -16.01
C ARG A 198 17.44 4.31 -14.53
N ILE A 199 18.13 3.51 -13.72
CA ILE A 199 18.39 3.86 -12.32
C ILE A 199 19.39 5.02 -12.31
N ILE A 200 18.95 6.18 -11.82
CA ILE A 200 19.79 7.38 -11.69
C ILE A 200 20.31 7.58 -10.26
N GLU A 201 19.68 6.94 -9.28
CA GLU A 201 20.11 6.98 -7.88
C GLU A 201 19.73 5.66 -7.19
N LYS A 202 20.63 5.16 -6.34
CA LYS A 202 20.38 4.08 -5.38
C LYS A 202 20.82 4.59 -4.02
N LYS A 203 19.88 4.67 -3.07
CA LYS A 203 20.16 5.17 -1.72
C LYS A 203 19.77 4.13 -0.69
N LYS A 204 20.71 3.74 0.17
CA LYS A 204 20.42 2.88 1.31
C LYS A 204 19.63 3.68 2.34
N ILE A 205 18.43 3.20 2.66
CA ILE A 205 17.55 3.78 3.66
C ILE A 205 17.64 2.97 4.95
N GLY A 206 17.67 1.63 4.88
CA GLY A 206 17.70 0.69 6.00
C GLY A 206 16.33 0.06 6.28
N GLY A 207 16.28 -1.25 6.51
CA GLY A 207 15.05 -2.06 6.54
C GLY A 207 14.36 -2.14 5.16
N GLY A 208 13.61 -3.21 4.88
CA GLY A 208 12.91 -3.34 3.59
C GLY A 208 11.81 -2.28 3.42
N ILE A 209 11.74 -1.63 2.25
CA ILE A 209 10.95 -0.39 2.06
C ILE A 209 9.52 -0.72 1.62
N TRP A 210 8.64 -0.96 2.60
CA TRP A 210 7.28 -1.47 2.37
C TRP A 210 6.34 -0.47 1.66
N ARG A 211 6.35 0.81 2.06
CA ARG A 211 5.58 1.89 1.42
C ARG A 211 6.41 3.16 1.33
N ILE A 212 6.21 3.91 0.26
CA ILE A 212 6.73 5.26 0.07
C ILE A 212 5.53 6.18 -0.15
N ILE A 213 5.43 7.23 0.65
CA ILE A 213 4.38 8.26 0.56
C ILE A 213 5.07 9.61 0.35
N LYS A 214 4.63 10.36 -0.64
CA LYS A 214 5.00 11.77 -0.78
C LYS A 214 3.90 12.63 -0.19
N LYS A 215 4.30 13.55 0.70
CA LYS A 215 3.42 14.60 1.21
C LYS A 215 4.21 15.90 1.26
N ASN A 216 3.71 16.92 0.58
CA ASN A 216 4.45 18.14 0.28
C ASN A 216 5.80 17.79 -0.38
N GLU A 217 6.90 18.42 0.03
CA GLU A 217 8.24 18.13 -0.50
C GLU A 217 8.97 16.99 0.24
N LYS A 218 8.26 16.23 1.08
CA LYS A 218 8.86 15.16 1.91
C LYS A 218 8.40 13.78 1.46
N PHE A 219 9.31 12.82 1.62
CA PHE A 219 9.06 11.40 1.38
C PHE A 219 9.12 10.64 2.70
N TYR A 220 8.01 9.98 3.03
CA TYR A 220 7.81 9.18 4.23
C TYR A 220 7.82 7.71 3.83
N MET A 221 8.48 6.88 4.63
CA MET A 221 8.69 5.48 4.30
C MET A 221 8.38 4.62 5.52
N SER A 222 7.55 3.59 5.35
CA SER A 222 7.45 2.51 6.32
C SER A 222 8.49 1.44 5.99
N CYS A 223 9.41 1.19 6.91
CA CYS A 223 10.54 0.30 6.73
C CYS A 223 10.36 -0.92 7.64
N MET A 224 10.49 -2.11 7.07
CA MET A 224 10.40 -3.34 7.84
C MET A 224 11.51 -3.41 8.87
N TYR A 225 11.13 -3.64 10.13
CA TYR A 225 12.01 -3.73 11.31
C TYR A 225 12.81 -2.46 11.63
N GLU A 226 12.56 -1.36 10.92
CA GLU A 226 13.26 -0.08 11.10
C GLU A 226 12.32 1.12 11.24
N GLY A 227 11.02 0.88 11.44
CA GLY A 227 10.06 1.93 11.75
C GLY A 227 9.75 2.85 10.58
N ILE A 228 9.64 4.16 10.86
CA ILE A 228 9.36 5.19 9.87
C ILE A 228 10.62 5.97 9.54
N LYS A 229 10.82 6.27 8.25
CA LYS A 229 11.90 7.12 7.79
C LYS A 229 11.38 8.26 6.95
N ILE A 230 11.99 9.43 7.13
CA ILE A 230 11.74 10.60 6.32
C ILE A 230 13.02 10.89 5.54
N LEU A 231 12.92 10.94 4.22
CA LEU A 231 14.09 11.09 3.36
C LEU A 231 14.80 12.42 3.66
N GLY A 232 16.07 12.35 4.07
CA GLY A 232 16.88 13.53 4.40
C GLY A 232 16.81 13.96 5.86
N GLU A 233 16.03 13.28 6.70
CA GLU A 233 15.93 13.55 8.14
C GLU A 233 16.43 12.35 8.97
N LYS A 234 16.45 12.50 10.30
CA LYS A 234 16.77 11.40 11.23
C LYS A 234 15.64 10.34 11.22
N ASN A 235 15.95 9.11 11.60
CA ASN A 235 14.98 8.01 11.66
C ASN A 235 13.98 8.19 12.82
N TYR A 236 12.74 7.72 12.64
CA TYR A 236 11.66 7.85 13.62
C TYR A 236 11.00 6.48 13.87
N SER A 237 11.09 6.00 15.11
CA SER A 237 10.86 4.61 15.55
C SER A 237 11.90 3.62 15.00
N LYS A 238 12.54 2.85 15.88
CA LYS A 238 13.57 1.86 15.52
C LYS A 238 13.16 0.51 16.09
N GLY A 239 13.27 -0.55 15.28
CA GLY A 239 13.02 -1.93 15.71
C GLY A 239 11.57 -2.39 15.54
N GLU A 240 10.68 -1.55 15.03
CA GLU A 240 9.28 -1.91 14.79
C GLU A 240 9.07 -2.34 13.33
N LEU A 241 8.28 -3.39 13.12
CA LEU A 241 7.76 -3.76 11.80
C LEU A 241 6.58 -2.85 11.48
N VAL A 242 6.78 -1.89 10.58
CA VAL A 242 5.74 -0.93 10.16
C VAL A 242 5.33 -1.24 8.73
N TYR A 243 4.06 -1.62 8.57
CA TYR A 243 3.41 -1.79 7.27
C TYR A 243 2.38 -0.69 6.99
N GLY A 244 1.56 -0.37 7.99
CA GLY A 244 0.56 0.68 7.90
C GLY A 244 1.18 2.04 8.21
N ILE A 245 1.10 2.96 7.25
CA ILE A 245 1.46 4.37 7.41
C ILE A 245 0.56 5.21 6.50
N ASP A 246 0.15 6.38 6.99
CA ASP A 246 -0.32 7.48 6.15
C ASP A 246 0.00 8.84 6.80
N VAL A 247 -0.03 9.89 5.98
CA VAL A 247 0.46 11.22 6.36
C VAL A 247 -0.48 12.31 5.83
N ASN A 248 -0.89 13.24 6.69
CA ASN A 248 -1.53 14.48 6.29
C ASN A 248 -0.65 15.70 6.65
N GLU A 249 -1.19 16.93 6.55
CA GLU A 249 -0.41 18.15 6.87
C GLU A 249 0.04 18.22 8.33
N GLU A 250 -0.72 17.62 9.24
CA GLU A 250 -0.55 17.78 10.68
C GLU A 250 0.05 16.56 11.35
N TYR A 251 -0.16 15.37 10.80
CA TYR A 251 0.11 14.11 11.48
C TYR A 251 0.68 13.05 10.56
N ILE A 252 1.53 12.21 11.16
CA ILE A 252 1.86 10.87 10.68
C ILE A 252 1.08 9.89 11.54
N ILE A 253 0.38 8.95 10.91
CA ILE A 253 -0.25 7.84 11.60
C ILE A 253 0.37 6.54 11.08
N TYR A 254 0.80 5.67 11.99
CA TYR A 254 1.39 4.39 11.63
C TYR A 254 1.05 3.31 12.64
N SER A 255 1.27 2.05 12.24
CA SER A 255 1.07 0.89 13.10
C SER A 255 2.37 0.13 13.35
N SER A 256 2.54 -0.31 14.60
CA SER A 256 3.51 -1.35 14.95
C SER A 256 2.82 -2.70 14.80
N PHE A 257 3.17 -3.44 13.75
CA PHE A 257 2.36 -4.54 13.23
C PHE A 257 2.15 -5.65 14.28
N TYR A 258 3.22 -6.24 14.80
CA TYR A 258 3.13 -7.33 15.79
C TYR A 258 2.78 -6.87 17.20
N ASN A 259 3.11 -5.63 17.56
CA ASN A 259 2.71 -5.07 18.86
C ASN A 259 1.23 -4.69 18.88
N LYS A 260 0.57 -4.65 17.72
CA LYS A 260 -0.84 -4.28 17.56
C LYS A 260 -1.12 -2.93 18.21
N VAL A 261 -0.35 -1.90 17.85
CA VAL A 261 -0.52 -0.53 18.34
C VAL A 261 -0.54 0.44 17.17
N ILE A 262 -1.48 1.39 17.19
CA ILE A 262 -1.48 2.53 16.27
C ILE A 262 -0.96 3.76 17.01
N TYR A 263 -0.10 4.52 16.34
CA TYR A 263 0.49 5.76 16.83
C TYR A 263 0.05 6.93 15.94
N LYS A 264 -0.26 8.06 16.56
CA LYS A 264 -0.49 9.35 15.92
C LYS A 264 0.57 10.34 16.40
N ILE A 265 1.39 10.84 15.48
CA ILE A 265 2.50 11.76 15.74
C ILE A 265 2.20 13.09 15.05
N LYS A 266 2.38 14.22 15.74
CA LYS A 266 2.27 15.56 15.16
C LYS A 266 3.55 15.93 14.41
N ILE A 267 3.40 16.42 13.19
CA ILE A 267 4.44 17.04 12.36
C ILE A 267 4.65 18.46 12.91
N ASN A 268 5.91 18.81 13.19
CA ASN A 268 6.24 20.15 13.68
C ASN A 268 6.27 21.14 12.52
#